data_AF-A0A972V1Z7-F1
#
_entry.id   AF-A0A972V1Z7-F1
#
_cell.length_a   1.000
_cell.length_b   1.000
_cell.length_c   1.000
_cell.angle_alpha   90.00
_cell.angle_beta   90.00
_cell.angle_gamma   90.00
#
_symmetry.space_group_name_H-M   'P 1'
#
loop_
_entity.id
_entity.type
_entity.pdbx_description
1 polymer ?
#
loop_
_entity_poly.entity_id
_entity_poly.type
_entity_poly.pdbx_seq_one_letter_code
_entity_poly.pdbx_strand_id
1 'polypeptide(L)' 'LVSPVSDPPYIDSVLASGTKQGYNFTYALVDSESFTFNAAPVSPGKTGSRYFFADEGGAIKANATGQAGPDDAAVQ' A
#
# COMPACT_ATOMS: atom_id res chain seq x y z
N LEU A 1 16.39 8.71 -21.74
CA LEU A 1 16.69 7.51 -20.94
C LEU A 1 15.49 6.58 -21.10
N VAL A 2 15.70 5.34 -21.53
CA VAL A 2 14.61 4.35 -21.56
C VAL A 2 14.54 3.71 -20.19
N SER A 3 13.35 3.61 -19.59
CA SER A 3 13.19 2.86 -18.34
C SER A 3 13.59 1.41 -18.59
N PRO A 4 14.28 0.74 -17.65
CA PRO A 4 14.62 -0.66 -17.81
C PRO A 4 13.32 -1.48 -17.99
N VAL A 5 13.27 -2.28 -19.06
CA VAL A 5 12.17 -3.23 -19.27
C VAL A 5 12.54 -4.54 -18.57
N SER A 6 11.67 -5.06 -17.71
CA SER A 6 11.84 -6.41 -17.12
C SER A 6 10.70 -7.31 -17.60
N ASP A 7 11.05 -8.55 -17.94
CA ASP A 7 10.11 -9.60 -18.32
C ASP A 7 10.42 -10.88 -17.49
N PRO A 8 9.56 -11.23 -16.51
CA PRO A 8 8.30 -10.58 -16.16
C PRO A 8 8.50 -9.21 -15.48
N PRO A 9 7.45 -8.35 -15.48
CA PRO A 9 7.50 -7.06 -14.78
C PRO A 9 7.69 -7.25 -13.27
N TYR A 10 8.46 -6.36 -12.63
CA TYR A 10 8.72 -6.41 -11.18
C TYR A 10 7.45 -6.25 -10.32
N ILE A 11 6.43 -5.56 -10.84
CA ILE A 11 5.14 -5.36 -10.17
C ILE A 11 3.98 -5.78 -11.09
N ASP A 12 2.97 -6.41 -10.51
CA ASP A 12 1.70 -6.73 -11.18
C ASP A 12 1.02 -5.46 -11.71
N SER A 13 0.56 -5.47 -12.95
CA SER A 13 0.02 -4.28 -13.62
C SER A 13 -1.26 -3.74 -12.98
N VAL A 14 -2.07 -4.62 -12.36
CA VAL A 14 -3.27 -4.19 -11.62
C VAL A 14 -2.87 -3.52 -10.32
N LEU A 15 -1.88 -4.05 -9.60
CA LEU A 15 -1.34 -3.38 -8.42
C LEU A 15 -0.71 -2.02 -8.78
N ALA A 16 0.00 -1.94 -9.92
CA ALA A 16 0.55 -0.70 -10.44
C ALA A 16 -0.51 0.33 -10.84
N SER A 17 -1.74 -0.10 -11.15
CA SER A 17 -2.86 0.80 -11.43
C SER A 17 -3.40 1.54 -10.20
N GLY A 18 -2.98 1.14 -8.99
CA GLY A 18 -3.40 1.74 -7.73
C GLY A 18 -4.71 1.20 -7.17
N THR A 19 -5.45 0.33 -7.87
CA THR A 19 -6.64 -0.34 -7.30
C THR A 19 -6.61 -1.84 -7.53
N LYS A 20 -6.71 -2.64 -6.47
CA LYS A 20 -6.75 -4.11 -6.56
C LYS A 20 -7.60 -4.68 -5.43
N GLN A 21 -8.40 -5.71 -5.71
CA GLN A 21 -9.29 -6.38 -4.73
C GLN A 21 -10.15 -5.43 -3.87
N GLY A 22 -10.61 -4.31 -4.42
CA GLY A 22 -11.45 -3.35 -3.67
C GLY A 22 -10.68 -2.42 -2.73
N TYR A 23 -9.36 -2.35 -2.87
CA TYR A 23 -8.47 -1.44 -2.15
C TYR A 23 -7.76 -0.51 -3.12
N ASN A 24 -7.63 0.76 -2.71
CA ASN A 24 -6.76 1.75 -3.33
C ASN A 24 -5.40 1.71 -2.63
N PHE A 25 -4.36 1.49 -3.42
CA PHE A 25 -2.96 1.43 -3.03
C PHE A 25 -2.27 2.72 -3.42
N THR A 26 -1.63 3.36 -2.44
CA THR A 26 -0.87 4.59 -2.64
C THR A 26 0.55 4.39 -2.12
N TYR A 27 1.52 4.70 -2.97
CA TYR A 27 2.93 4.74 -2.64
C TYR A 27 3.38 6.20 -2.53
N ALA A 28 4.15 6.53 -1.50
CA ALA A 28 4.85 7.81 -1.40
C ALA A 28 6.33 7.56 -1.09
N LEU A 29 7.20 8.12 -1.93
CA LEU A 29 8.62 8.24 -1.62
C LEU A 29 8.79 9.31 -0.55
N VAL A 30 9.47 9.00 0.55
CA VAL A 30 9.77 9.96 1.62
C VAL A 30 11.14 10.58 1.38
N ASP A 31 12.15 9.74 1.19
CA ASP A 31 13.52 10.12 0.82
C ASP A 31 14.20 8.98 0.03
N SER A 32 15.53 8.98 -0.08
CA SER A 32 16.27 7.97 -0.84
C SER A 32 16.24 6.56 -0.25
N GLU A 33 15.92 6.42 1.03
CA GLU A 33 15.95 5.15 1.76
C GLU A 33 14.60 4.79 2.42
N SER A 34 13.67 5.75 2.52
CA SER A 34 12.37 5.55 3.16
C SER A 34 11.18 5.74 2.22
N PHE A 35 10.13 4.98 2.48
CA PHE A 35 8.87 5.06 1.74
C PHE A 35 7.67 4.75 2.63
N THR A 36 6.48 5.16 2.18
CA THR A 36 5.23 4.68 2.76
C THR A 36 4.35 4.04 1.71
N PHE A 37 3.61 3.03 2.15
CA PHE A 37 2.62 2.34 1.36
C PHE A 37 1.34 2.24 2.17
N ASN A 38 0.24 2.70 1.58
CA ASN A 38 -1.07 2.62 2.20
C ASN A 38 -2.03 1.82 1.32
N ALA A 39 -2.93 1.09 1.96
CA ALA A 39 -4.08 0.48 1.30
C ALA A 39 -5.36 0.89 2.02
N ALA A 40 -6.22 1.64 1.32
CA ALA A 40 -7.52 2.07 1.82
C ALA A 40 -8.65 1.32 1.07
N PRO A 41 -9.71 0.84 1.74
CA PRO A 41 -10.87 0.29 1.04
C PRO A 41 -11.46 1.35 0.09
N VAL A 42 -11.76 0.97 -1.15
CA VAL A 42 -12.46 1.83 -2.12
C VAL A 42 -13.80 2.32 -1.55
N SER A 43 -14.53 1.44 -0.84
CA SER A 43 -15.72 1.78 -0.06
C SER A 43 -15.59 1.17 1.34
N PRO A 44 -15.19 1.96 2.36
CA PRO A 44 -15.09 1.49 3.74
C PRO A 44 -16.36 0.80 4.23
N GLY A 45 -16.20 -0.33 4.91
CA GLY A 45 -17.30 -1.17 5.40
C GLY A 45 -17.97 -2.06 4.33
N LYS A 46 -17.59 -1.93 3.06
CA LYS A 46 -18.10 -2.77 1.96
C LYS A 46 -17.00 -3.56 1.26
N THR A 47 -15.99 -2.87 0.73
CA THR A 47 -14.86 -3.51 0.04
C THR A 47 -13.72 -3.87 0.99
N GLY A 48 -13.77 -3.37 2.22
CA GLY A 48 -12.80 -3.65 3.27
C GLY A 48 -13.20 -3.02 4.60
N SER A 49 -12.80 -3.66 5.70
CA SER A 49 -13.09 -3.20 7.08
C SER A 49 -11.88 -2.64 7.81
N ARG A 50 -10.72 -2.64 7.15
CA ARG A 50 -9.43 -2.20 7.70
C ARG A 50 -8.68 -1.41 6.64
N TYR A 51 -7.92 -0.43 7.09
CA TYR A 51 -6.90 0.30 6.35
C TYR A 51 -5.54 -0.27 6.73
N PHE A 52 -4.61 -0.27 5.79
CA PHE A 52 -3.28 -0.82 6.00
C PHE A 52 -2.19 0.20 5.69
N PHE A 53 -1.06 0.02 6.38
CA PHE A 53 0.15 0.79 6.21
C PHE A 53 1.36 -0.15 6.25
N ALA A 54 2.37 0.13 5.43
CA ALA A 54 3.69 -0.47 5.49
C ALA A 54 4.75 0.58 5.11
N ASP A 55 5.95 0.40 5.63
CA ASP A 55 7.15 1.19 5.35
C ASP A 55 8.35 0.24 5.15
N GLU A 56 9.56 0.78 5.05
CA GLU A 56 10.81 0.00 4.96
C GLU A 56 11.04 -0.96 6.12
N GLY A 57 10.34 -0.81 7.25
CA GLY A 57 10.38 -1.72 8.38
C GLY A 57 9.68 -3.06 8.12
N GLY A 58 8.89 -3.17 7.05
CA GLY A 58 8.27 -4.42 6.58
C GLY A 58 7.09 -4.93 7.41
N ALA A 59 6.81 -4.32 8.56
CA ALA A 59 5.63 -4.65 9.37
C ALA A 59 4.37 -4.02 8.76
N ILE A 60 3.34 -4.85 8.54
CA ILE A 60 2.02 -4.37 8.11
C ILE A 60 1.27 -3.88 9.35
N LYS A 61 0.86 -2.61 9.35
CA LYS A 61 0.06 -1.98 10.40
C LYS A 61 -1.38 -1.79 9.92
N ALA A 62 -2.35 -1.81 10.83
CA ALA A 62 -3.74 -1.62 10.45
C ALA A 62 -4.56 -0.75 11.40
N ASN A 63 -5.51 -0.04 10.81
CA ASN A 63 -6.48 0.79 11.50
C ASN A 63 -7.90 0.45 11.01
N ALA A 64 -8.88 0.42 11.90
CA ALA A 64 -10.25 0.05 11.54
C ALA A 64 -11.15 1.24 11.13
N THR A 65 -10.78 2.45 11.52
CA THR A 65 -11.65 3.64 11.43
C THR A 65 -11.16 4.69 10.45
N GLY A 66 -9.87 4.70 10.13
CA GLY A 66 -9.27 5.65 9.19
C GLY A 66 -7.95 5.17 8.61
N GLN A 67 -7.30 6.03 7.83
CA GLN A 67 -6.01 5.72 7.22
C GLN A 67 -5.00 5.25 8.27
N ALA A 68 -4.40 4.09 8.03
CA ALA A 68 -3.38 3.56 8.91
C ALA A 68 -2.05 4.32 8.75
N GLY A 69 -1.26 4.39 9.81
CA GLY A 69 0.03 5.07 9.87
C GLY A 69 1.07 4.29 10.66
N PRO A 70 2.26 4.89 10.85
CA PRO A 70 3.39 4.22 11.48
C PRO A 70 3.19 3.91 12.98
N ASP A 71 2.27 4.60 13.65
CA ASP A 71 1.99 4.39 15.07
C ASP A 71 0.86 3.38 15.34
N ASP A 72 0.21 2.86 14.29
CA ASP A 72 -0.82 1.83 14.43
C ASP A 72 -0.22 0.47 14.76
N ALA A 73 -1.04 -0.40 15.37
CA ALA A 73 -0.62 -1.74 15.73
C ALA A 73 -0.32 -2.61 14.50
N ALA A 74 0.74 -3.42 14.59
CA ALA A 74 1.04 -4.43 13.59
C ALA A 74 -0.09 -5.48 13.53
N VAL A 75 -0.41 -5.92 12.32
CA VAL A 75 -1.31 -7.04 12.09
C VAL A 75 -0.57 -8.32 12.41
N GLN A 76 -1.15 -9.15 13.28
CA GLN A 76 -0.60 -10.43 13.69
C GLN A 76 -0.99 -11.55 12.72
#